data_AF-A0A1H2N840-F1
#
_entry.id   AF-A0A1H2N840-F1
#
_cell.length_a   1.000
_cell.length_b   1.000
_cell.length_c   1.000
_cell.angle_alpha   90.00
_cell.angle_beta   90.00
_cell.angle_gamma   90.00
#
_symmetry.space_group_name_H-M   'P 1'
#
loop_
_entity.id
_entity.type
_entity.pdbx_description
1 polymer ?
#
loop_
_entity_poly.entity_id
_entity_poly.type
_entity_poly.pdbx_seq_one_letter_code
_entity_poly.pdbx_strand_id
1 'polypeptide(L)'
;MQKGQGRGFKRVRIELEPCSICEGNALVNGLFYELVCVDCNGSGWVVRGSKLVLSSDEMVIQLSFKLQHAQREILALKSTNHMGGLQSQNNNANRLGAGGTNYTGD
;
A
#
# COMPACT_ATOMS: atom_id res chain seq x y z
N MET A 1 5.69 26.62 27.79
CA MET A 1 4.45 25.82 27.65
C MET A 1 4.65 24.85 26.49
N GLN A 2 4.90 23.57 26.78
CA GLN A 2 5.02 22.56 25.73
C GLN A 2 3.62 22.24 25.22
N LYS A 3 3.37 22.49 23.92
CA LYS A 3 2.16 22.02 23.24
C LYS A 3 2.17 20.50 23.31
N GLY A 4 1.36 19.94 24.21
CA GLY A 4 1.06 18.51 24.19
C GLY A 4 0.54 18.18 22.80
N GLN A 5 1.31 17.41 22.04
CA GLN A 5 0.85 16.82 20.79
C GLN A 5 -0.33 15.92 21.17
N GLY A 6 -1.54 16.46 21.03
CA GLY A 6 -2.77 15.72 21.21
C GLY A 6 -2.68 14.50 20.32
N ARG A 7 -2.47 13.33 20.92
CA ARG A 7 -2.72 12.06 20.27
C ARG A 7 -4.23 12.01 20.09
N GLY A 8 -4.72 12.65 19.02
CA GLY A 8 -6.13 12.59 18.64
C GLY A 8 -6.56 11.13 18.62
N PHE A 9 -7.79 10.86 19.05
CA PHE A 9 -8.37 9.52 19.13
C PHE A 9 -8.25 8.80 17.79
N LYS A 10 -7.14 8.09 17.56
CA LYS A 10 -6.91 7.31 16.36
C LYS A 10 -7.70 6.02 16.51
N ARG A 11 -8.60 5.76 15.57
CA ARG A 11 -9.26 4.46 15.44
C ARG A 11 -8.21 3.35 15.39
N VAL A 12 -8.47 2.28 16.12
CA VAL A 12 -7.59 1.10 16.19
C VAL A 12 -7.56 0.45 14.81
N ARG A 13 -6.36 0.11 14.32
CA ARG A 13 -6.20 -0.73 13.13
C ARG A 13 -6.19 -2.19 13.57
N ILE A 14 -7.16 -2.95 13.10
CA ILE A 14 -7.29 -4.37 13.38
C ILE A 14 -6.53 -5.13 12.29
N GLU A 15 -5.71 -6.10 12.67
CA GLU A 15 -5.06 -6.97 11.69
C GLU A 15 -6.09 -7.92 11.06
N LEU A 16 -6.13 -7.89 9.73
CA LEU A 16 -7.03 -8.71 8.92
C LEU A 16 -6.24 -9.72 8.09
N GLU A 17 -6.73 -10.96 8.01
CA GLU A 17 -6.22 -12.01 7.13
C GLU A 17 -7.29 -12.42 6.10
N PRO A 18 -6.89 -12.96 4.93
CA PRO A 18 -7.84 -13.41 3.92
C PRO A 18 -8.76 -14.47 4.51
N CYS A 19 -10.04 -14.41 4.19
CA CYS A 19 -10.98 -15.46 4.56
C CYS A 19 -10.52 -16.79 3.96
N SER A 20 -10.41 -17.85 4.78
CA SER A 20 -9.98 -19.17 4.30
C SER A 20 -11.01 -19.90 3.44
N ILE A 21 -12.27 -19.43 3.40
CA ILE A 21 -13.34 -20.05 2.62
C ILE A 21 -13.37 -19.53 1.19
N CYS A 22 -13.30 -18.21 1.00
CA CYS A 22 -13.27 -17.59 -0.33
C CYS A 22 -11.86 -17.18 -0.78
N GLU A 23 -10.84 -17.47 0.01
CA GLU A 23 -9.43 -17.13 -0.27
C GLU A 23 -9.18 -15.63 -0.51
N GLY A 24 -10.00 -14.78 0.09
CA GLY A 24 -9.93 -13.33 -0.12
C GLY A 24 -10.77 -12.79 -1.27
N ASN A 25 -11.40 -13.65 -2.07
CA ASN A 25 -12.16 -13.23 -3.25
C ASN A 25 -13.54 -12.63 -2.93
N ALA A 26 -13.99 -12.70 -1.67
CA ALA A 26 -15.33 -12.31 -1.21
C ALA A 26 -16.50 -13.10 -1.81
N LEU A 27 -16.26 -13.90 -2.84
CA LEU A 27 -17.22 -14.71 -3.56
C LEU A 27 -16.83 -16.19 -3.50
N VAL A 28 -17.82 -17.08 -3.59
CA VAL A 28 -17.66 -18.53 -3.73
C VAL A 28 -18.42 -19.01 -4.95
N ASN A 29 -17.93 -20.05 -5.62
CA ASN A 29 -18.59 -20.61 -6.79
C ASN A 29 -19.84 -21.40 -6.38
N GLY A 30 -21.01 -20.94 -6.82
CA GLY A 30 -22.24 -21.73 -6.80
C GLY A 30 -22.35 -22.62 -8.04
N LEU A 31 -23.44 -23.39 -8.12
CA LEU A 31 -23.71 -24.28 -9.26
C LEU A 31 -23.90 -23.53 -10.59
N PHE A 32 -24.39 -22.29 -10.54
CA PHE A 32 -24.76 -21.51 -11.72
C PHE A 32 -24.21 -20.08 -11.72
N TYR A 33 -23.81 -19.55 -10.57
CA TYR A 33 -23.36 -18.17 -10.40
C TYR A 33 -22.48 -18.04 -9.15
N GLU A 34 -21.74 -16.94 -9.07
CA GLU A 34 -20.97 -16.58 -7.88
C GLU A 34 -21.89 -16.13 -6.75
N LEU A 35 -21.63 -16.64 -5.55
CA LEU A 35 -22.35 -16.33 -4.34
C LEU A 35 -21.47 -15.48 -3.43
N VAL A 36 -22.08 -14.55 -2.70
CA VAL A 36 -21.39 -13.81 -1.65
C VAL A 36 -20.93 -14.79 -0.58
N CYS A 37 -19.65 -14.74 -0.22
CA CYS A 37 -19.10 -15.55 0.87
C CYS A 37 -19.67 -15.07 2.21
N VAL A 38 -20.57 -15.88 2.78
CA VAL A 38 -21.24 -15.58 4.05
C VAL A 38 -20.28 -15.62 5.24
N ASP A 39 -19.23 -16.44 5.18
CA ASP A 39 -18.20 -16.54 6.24
C ASP A 39 -17.34 -15.29 6.42
N CYS A 40 -17.42 -14.33 5.50
CA CYS A 40 -16.73 -13.05 5.61
C CYS A 40 -17.65 -11.87 5.30
N ASN A 41 -18.96 -12.09 5.21
CA ASN A 41 -19.96 -11.10 4.78
C ASN A 41 -19.57 -10.40 3.46
N GLY A 42 -18.97 -11.13 2.51
CA GLY A 42 -18.56 -10.57 1.22
C GLY A 42 -17.40 -9.56 1.30
N SER A 43 -16.67 -9.51 2.40
CA SER A 43 -15.50 -8.62 2.51
C SER A 43 -14.23 -9.24 1.95
N GLY A 44 -14.14 -10.58 1.96
CA GLY A 44 -12.90 -11.32 1.68
C GLY A 44 -11.93 -11.37 2.86
N TRP A 45 -12.24 -10.73 4.00
CA TRP A 45 -11.30 -10.59 5.11
C TRP A 45 -11.95 -10.96 6.46
N VAL A 46 -11.14 -11.47 7.38
CA VAL A 46 -11.52 -11.77 8.76
C VAL A 46 -10.43 -11.28 9.72
N VAL A 47 -10.77 -11.13 11.00
CA VAL A 47 -9.78 -10.77 12.02
C VAL A 47 -8.71 -11.87 12.11
N ARG A 48 -7.45 -11.45 12.02
CA ARG A 48 -6.32 -12.37 12.03
C ARG A 48 -6.29 -13.22 13.30
N GLY A 49 -6.16 -14.53 13.15
CA GLY A 49 -6.02 -15.49 14.25
C GLY A 49 -7.33 -15.90 14.91
N SER A 50 -8.29 -14.98 15.11
CA SER A 50 -9.62 -15.34 15.63
C SER A 50 -10.61 -15.77 14.55
N LYS A 51 -10.35 -15.41 13.29
CA LYS A 51 -11.25 -15.60 12.14
C LYS A 51 -12.64 -14.98 12.32
N LEU A 52 -12.76 -14.02 13.25
CA LEU A 52 -14.01 -13.34 13.53
C LEU A 52 -14.35 -12.38 12.37
N VAL A 53 -15.62 -12.33 11.99
CA VAL A 53 -16.12 -11.33 11.04
C VAL A 53 -16.52 -10.08 11.81
N LEU A 54 -15.99 -8.93 11.38
CA LEU A 54 -16.38 -7.64 11.95
C LEU A 54 -17.77 -7.23 11.47
N SER A 55 -18.41 -6.29 12.17
CA SER A 55 -19.60 -5.63 11.64
C SER A 55 -19.28 -4.92 10.33
N SER A 56 -20.28 -4.72 9.47
CA SER A 56 -20.10 -4.08 8.17
C SER A 56 -19.44 -2.70 8.29
N ASP A 57 -19.87 -1.87 9.25
CA ASP A 57 -19.30 -0.54 9.47
C ASP A 57 -17.82 -0.61 9.86
N GLU A 58 -17.46 -1.50 10.80
CA GLU A 58 -16.07 -1.63 11.23
C GLU A 58 -15.21 -2.25 10.12
N MET A 59 -15.74 -3.22 9.37
CA MET A 59 -15.07 -3.82 8.22
C MET A 59 -14.77 -2.77 7.14
N VAL A 60 -15.73 -1.91 6.80
CA VAL A 60 -15.53 -0.81 5.82
C VAL A 60 -14.40 0.12 6.26
N ILE A 61 -14.34 0.47 7.56
CA ILE A 61 -13.27 1.30 8.12
C ILE A 61 -11.92 0.61 7.98
N GLN A 62 -11.81 -0.66 8.38
CA GLN A 62 -10.55 -1.40 8.33
C GLN A 62 -10.07 -1.62 6.88
N LEU A 63 -10.98 -1.91 5.94
CA LEU A 63 -10.65 -2.03 4.52
C LEU A 63 -10.18 -0.69 3.92
N SER A 64 -10.80 0.42 4.30
CA SER A 64 -10.34 1.76 3.91
C SER A 64 -8.89 2.01 4.35
N PHE A 65 -8.56 1.66 5.60
CA PHE A 65 -7.19 1.78 6.11
C PHE A 65 -6.18 0.92 5.37
N LYS A 66 -6.59 -0.27 4.93
CA LYS A 66 -5.77 -1.23 4.21
C LYS A 66 -5.56 -0.79 2.76
N LEU A 67 -6.61 -0.32 2.09
CA LEU A 67 -6.54 0.23 0.74
C LEU A 67 -5.60 1.44 0.67
N GLN A 68 -5.75 2.39 1.60
CA GLN A 68 -4.87 3.56 1.68
C GLN A 68 -3.40 3.17 1.88
N HIS A 69 -3.14 2.10 2.65
CA HIS A 69 -1.79 1.58 2.84
C HIS A 69 -1.22 1.02 1.54
N ALA A 70 -1.96 0.11 0.89
CA ALA A 70 -1.56 -0.48 -0.38
C ALA A 70 -1.31 0.58 -1.47
N GLN A 71 -2.17 1.60 -1.55
CA GLN A 71 -1.99 2.71 -2.49
C GLN A 71 -0.68 3.48 -2.24
N ARG A 72 -0.33 3.75 -0.97
CA ARG A 72 0.94 4.38 -0.62
C ARG A 72 2.14 3.52 -0.99
N GLU A 73 2.07 2.21 -0.74
CA GLU A 73 3.13 1.26 -1.12
C GLU A 73 3.32 1.20 -2.64
N ILE A 74 2.22 1.12 -3.41
CA ILE A 74 2.26 1.15 -4.87
C ILE A 74 2.91 2.45 -5.37
N LEU A 75 2.55 3.60 -4.80
CA LEU A 75 3.14 4.88 -5.18
C LEU A 75 4.65 4.93 -4.85
N ALA A 76 5.06 4.42 -3.69
CA ALA A 76 6.47 4.36 -3.29
C ALA A 76 7.30 3.43 -4.20
N LEU A 77 6.74 2.30 -4.62
CA LEU A 77 7.39 1.41 -5.59
C LEU A 77 7.53 2.06 -6.97
N LYS A 78 6.48 2.76 -7.43
CA LYS A 78 6.53 3.50 -8.70
C LYS A 78 7.56 4.63 -8.68
N SER A 79 7.65 5.39 -7.59
CA SER A 79 8.64 6.48 -7.48
C SER A 79 10.07 5.95 -7.41
N THR A 80 10.30 4.82 -6.74
CA THR A 80 11.62 4.17 -6.66
C THR A 80 12.08 3.68 -8.04
N ASN A 81 11.18 3.11 -8.84
CA ASN A 81 11.48 2.68 -10.21
C ASN A 81 11.79 3.85 -11.15
N HIS A 82 11.25 5.05 -10.90
CA HIS A 82 11.59 6.25 -11.66
C HIS A 82 12.93 6.89 -11.22
N MET A 83 13.36 6.67 -9.98
CA MET A 83 14.66 7.15 -9.49
C MET A 83 15.86 6.36 -10.04
N GLY A 84 15.64 5.13 -10.54
CA GLY A 84 16.67 4.33 -11.24
C GLY A 84 17.09 4.89 -12.61
N GLY A 85 16.30 5.79 -13.21
CA GLY A 85 16.63 6.46 -14.47
C GLY A 85 17.28 7.84 -14.34
N LEU A 86 17.20 8.48 -13.16
CA LEU A 86 17.69 9.86 -12.96
C LEU A 86 19.08 9.93 -12.32
N GLN A 87 19.66 8.81 -11.87
CA GLN A 87 21.06 8.80 -11.41
C GLN A 87 22.09 8.99 -12.55
N SER A 88 21.69 8.97 -13.81
CA SER A 88 22.59 9.25 -14.95
C SER A 88 22.62 10.73 -15.40
N GLN A 89 22.00 11.66 -14.66
CA GLN A 89 22.01 13.09 -15.02
C GLN A 89 22.79 14.00 -14.06
N ASN A 90 23.45 13.43 -13.06
CA ASN A 90 24.30 14.19 -12.13
C ASN A 90 25.80 13.97 -12.40
N ASN A 91 26.19 13.78 -13.67
CA ASN A 91 27.62 13.66 -14.03
C ASN A 91 28.07 14.62 -15.14
N ASN A 92 27.31 15.65 -15.48
CA ASN A 92 27.75 16.66 -16.44
C ASN A 92 27.20 18.04 -16.10
N ALA A 93 27.95 18.80 -15.30
CA ALA A 93 28.25 20.22 -15.54
C ALA A 93 28.87 20.90 -14.30
N ASN A 94 29.93 20.34 -13.71
CA ASN A 94 30.93 21.20 -13.06
C ASN A 94 31.86 21.76 -14.14
N ARG A 95 31.31 22.70 -14.92
CA ARG A 95 32.04 23.49 -15.92
C ARG A 95 32.09 24.94 -15.44
N LEU A 96 32.72 25.15 -14.28
CA LEU A 96 32.98 26.47 -13.73
C LEU A 96 34.49 26.62 -13.56
N GLY A 97 35.15 27.02 -14.64
CA GLY A 97 36.57 27.35 -14.65
C GLY A 97 37.07 27.64 -16.05
N ALA A 98 37.67 28.82 -16.26
CA ALA A 98 38.28 29.21 -17.52
C ALA A 98 39.52 28.33 -17.78
N GLY A 99 39.38 27.26 -18.56
CA GLY A 99 40.51 26.39 -18.93
C GLY A 99 40.20 24.94 -19.34
N GLY A 100 38.93 24.55 -19.53
CA GLY A 100 38.58 23.16 -19.86
C GLY A 100 38.80 22.78 -21.33
N THR A 101 40.02 22.38 -21.70
CA THR A 101 40.28 21.60 -22.92
C THR A 101 40.17 20.11 -22.59
N ASN A 102 39.29 19.40 -23.30
CA ASN A 102 39.21 17.94 -23.22
C ASN A 102 40.11 17.36 -24.32
N TYR A 103 41.13 16.59 -23.93
CA TYR A 103 41.96 15.79 -24.82
C TYR A 103 41.37 14.38 -24.92
N THR A 104 41.08 13.94 -26.14
CA THR A 104 40.74 12.55 -26.46
C THR A 104 41.76 12.07 -27.48
N GLY A 105 42.67 11.18 -27.08
CA GLY A 105 43.63 10.52 -27.97
C GLY A 105 43.04 9.23 -28.55
N ASP A 106 43.43 8.92 -29.78
CA ASP A 106 43.03 7.74 -30.59
C ASP A 106 43.69 6.44 -30.09
#